data_AF-A0A812T301-F1
#
_entry.id   AF-A0A812T301-F1
#
_cell.length_a   1.000
_cell.length_b   1.000
_cell.length_c   1.000
_cell.angle_alpha   90.00
_cell.angle_beta   90.00
_cell.angle_gamma   90.00
#
_symmetry.space_group_name_H-M   'P 1'
#
loop_
_entity.id
_entity.type
_entity.pdbx_description
1 polymer ?
#
loop_
_entity_poly.entity_id
_entity_poly.type
_entity_poly.pdbx_seq_one_letter_code
_entity_poly.pdbx_strand_id
1 'polypeptide(L)'
;MAVGMAVMKLGEVGIGLPNEYTIHKEHCGVHHCIQPGHFSWDGPWAVDGSLRLLMMMGSIVLSIDTLLVALAFPETIKPELRTSTRKLIMQNWRVIQPWNNLRVFATHELRLLMSIRTLGYVIAAGGGSVYMSFYQRFQFDTFTMMTHTVLAGTATWLTTMAVPKLVDCFGDMRGVWIPAIVISLVYGVACGLIPADQGYLVYVIWPLLGGPSFALNGFTPDLMAKLVPADVQGTFQTSKSFLYRLTQAIFMWPWNQLFMNTFWFPYPMDATALWVSIGLGVIMMSLICYARRYDPCEAIKSGKALDAFMASDYAKSSWYQKHTEDDIHEPEAASASSSGGQPIQMLQYTATLRDSDIEHSEERPEDPTHAAQSSAYAALVSAEDGQQQQTAKPQDIPLDAETIQGPTFNGLSQELEEKYQTTVKRLKQQLQQEQKQAAKMRAIADRQFTDPSELEAFFLECVDKVKADITERRRVALEQNKALRASGEVKPRGYPETLPPQVAKLAQAPTLDDFTVTDRRKVVELLLSSEQVLQFLYDKLFPP
;
A
#
# COMPACT_ATOMS: atom_id res chain seq x y z
N MET A 1 -16.54 -12.35 -3.38
CA MET A 1 -17.75 -12.13 -4.21
C MET A 1 -17.70 -12.94 -5.51
N ALA A 2 -16.66 -12.78 -6.36
CA ALA A 2 -16.51 -13.56 -7.59
C ALA A 2 -16.53 -15.10 -7.38
N VAL A 3 -15.86 -15.59 -6.33
CA VAL A 3 -15.85 -17.02 -5.95
C VAL A 3 -17.24 -17.52 -5.54
N GLY A 4 -17.99 -16.75 -4.74
CA GLY A 4 -19.35 -17.14 -4.32
C GLY A 4 -20.35 -17.21 -5.50
N MET A 5 -20.21 -16.31 -6.47
CA MET A 5 -21.02 -16.32 -7.69
C MET A 5 -20.61 -17.45 -8.65
N ALA A 6 -19.31 -17.80 -8.72
CA ALA A 6 -18.84 -18.97 -9.45
C ALA A 6 -19.39 -20.28 -8.87
N VAL A 7 -19.51 -20.39 -7.55
CA VAL A 7 -20.14 -21.52 -6.86
C VAL A 7 -21.64 -21.64 -7.18
N MET A 8 -22.37 -20.52 -7.25
CA MET A 8 -23.78 -20.56 -7.68
C MET A 8 -23.94 -20.99 -9.15
N LYS A 9 -23.00 -20.59 -10.01
CA LYS A 9 -23.00 -20.95 -11.44
C LYS A 9 -22.61 -22.40 -11.70
N LEU A 10 -21.81 -23.03 -10.84
CA LEU A 10 -21.62 -24.48 -10.86
C LEU A 10 -22.94 -25.23 -10.68
N GLY A 11 -23.93 -24.63 -9.99
CA GLY A 11 -25.31 -25.13 -9.92
C GLY A 11 -26.01 -25.20 -11.27
N GLU A 12 -25.78 -24.22 -12.16
CA GLU A 12 -26.37 -24.19 -13.51
C GLU A 12 -25.79 -25.27 -14.45
N VAL A 13 -24.57 -25.74 -14.18
CA VAL A 13 -23.90 -26.82 -14.93
C VAL A 13 -24.15 -28.20 -14.27
N GLY A 14 -25.04 -28.27 -13.26
CA GLY A 14 -25.40 -29.51 -12.56
C GLY A 14 -24.43 -29.95 -11.45
N ILE A 15 -23.50 -29.09 -11.04
CA ILE A 15 -22.43 -29.38 -10.06
C ILE A 15 -22.58 -28.49 -8.80
N GLY A 16 -23.78 -27.96 -8.51
CA GLY A 16 -24.04 -27.07 -7.36
C GLY A 16 -25.49 -27.05 -6.91
N LEU A 17 -25.81 -26.25 -5.88
CA LEU A 17 -27.16 -26.16 -5.32
C LEU A 17 -28.14 -25.64 -6.39
N PRO A 18 -29.27 -26.32 -6.62
CA PRO A 18 -30.25 -25.89 -7.61
C PRO A 18 -30.87 -24.56 -7.20
N ASN A 19 -30.86 -23.59 -8.12
CA ASN A 19 -31.54 -22.31 -8.00
C ASN A 19 -32.98 -22.47 -8.54
N GLU A 20 -33.99 -21.91 -7.87
CA GLU A 20 -35.40 -21.91 -8.36
C GLU A 20 -35.53 -21.40 -9.80
N TYR A 21 -34.66 -20.46 -10.21
CA TYR A 21 -34.59 -19.95 -11.58
C TYR A 21 -34.28 -21.07 -12.60
N THR A 22 -33.35 -21.97 -12.29
CA THR A 22 -33.00 -23.10 -13.16
C THR A 22 -34.10 -24.15 -13.22
N ILE A 23 -34.85 -24.35 -12.15
CA ILE A 23 -35.94 -25.33 -12.08
C ILE A 23 -37.14 -24.91 -12.94
N HIS A 24 -37.41 -23.60 -13.04
CA HIS A 24 -38.59 -23.09 -13.74
C HIS A 24 -38.33 -22.61 -15.17
N LYS A 25 -37.09 -22.61 -15.65
CA LYS A 25 -36.70 -22.11 -16.98
C LYS A 25 -37.45 -22.77 -18.14
N GLU A 26 -37.80 -24.05 -18.04
CA GLU A 26 -38.45 -24.81 -19.12
C GLU A 26 -39.96 -24.54 -19.25
N HIS A 27 -40.60 -23.99 -18.22
CA HIS A 27 -42.03 -23.72 -18.20
C HIS A 27 -42.40 -22.34 -18.77
N CYS A 28 -41.45 -21.69 -19.44
CA CYS A 28 -41.49 -20.25 -19.70
C CYS A 28 -41.37 -19.94 -21.19
N GLY A 29 -42.39 -19.26 -21.72
CA GLY A 29 -42.42 -18.80 -23.11
C GLY A 29 -41.33 -17.79 -23.43
N VAL A 30 -41.11 -17.57 -24.73
CA VAL A 30 -40.02 -16.79 -25.35
C VAL A 30 -39.87 -15.35 -24.82
N HIS A 31 -40.87 -14.82 -24.12
CA HIS A 31 -40.81 -13.54 -23.42
C HIS A 31 -41.22 -13.70 -21.94
N HIS A 32 -40.20 -13.78 -21.09
CA HIS A 32 -40.16 -13.59 -19.62
C HIS A 32 -41.28 -14.24 -18.77
N CYS A 33 -40.90 -15.23 -17.95
CA CYS A 33 -41.78 -15.82 -16.94
C CYS A 33 -41.90 -15.05 -15.63
N ILE A 34 -41.00 -14.11 -15.37
CA ILE A 34 -40.96 -13.37 -14.10
C ILE A 34 -40.94 -11.90 -14.47
N GLN A 35 -41.97 -11.16 -14.09
CA GLN A 35 -41.95 -9.71 -14.23
C GLN A 35 -40.73 -9.16 -13.47
N PRO A 36 -39.95 -8.24 -14.06
CA PRO A 36 -38.86 -7.56 -13.37
C PRO A 36 -39.35 -7.03 -12.00
N GLY A 37 -38.82 -7.58 -10.90
CA GLY A 37 -39.24 -7.23 -9.53
C GLY A 37 -39.79 -8.37 -8.67
N HIS A 38 -40.00 -9.58 -9.20
CA HIS A 38 -40.59 -10.70 -8.46
C HIS A 38 -39.60 -11.71 -7.85
N PHE A 39 -38.37 -11.32 -7.52
CA PHE A 39 -37.57 -12.06 -6.52
C PHE A 39 -38.02 -11.63 -5.11
N SER A 40 -39.25 -12.01 -4.77
CA SER A 40 -39.94 -11.62 -3.55
C SER A 40 -39.93 -12.77 -2.55
N TRP A 41 -39.21 -12.59 -1.44
CA TRP A 41 -39.70 -13.12 -0.17
C TRP A 41 -40.82 -12.16 0.25
N ASP A 42 -42.07 -12.62 0.20
CA ASP A 42 -43.30 -11.81 0.24
C ASP A 42 -43.27 -10.58 1.17
N GLY A 43 -43.24 -9.39 0.56
CA GLY A 43 -43.40 -8.12 1.27
C GLY A 43 -43.43 -6.90 0.33
N PRO A 44 -44.05 -5.76 0.74
CA PRO A 44 -44.27 -4.56 -0.09
C PRO A 44 -43.00 -3.75 -0.42
N TRP A 45 -41.82 -4.33 -0.20
CA TRP A 45 -40.52 -3.74 -0.48
C TRP A 45 -39.78 -4.58 -1.52
N ALA A 46 -40.26 -4.53 -2.77
CA ALA A 46 -39.74 -5.27 -3.91
C ALA A 46 -38.39 -4.72 -4.40
N VAL A 47 -37.34 -4.92 -3.58
CA VAL A 47 -35.94 -4.83 -4.00
C VAL A 47 -35.34 -6.22 -3.89
N ASP A 48 -34.78 -6.66 -5.01
CA ASP A 48 -34.15 -7.96 -5.26
C ASP A 48 -33.51 -8.59 -4.01
N GLY A 49 -34.11 -9.68 -3.51
CA GLY A 49 -33.64 -10.39 -2.32
C GLY A 49 -32.18 -10.85 -2.43
N SER A 50 -31.72 -11.10 -3.65
CA SER A 50 -30.33 -11.45 -3.96
C SER A 50 -29.35 -10.30 -3.65
N LEU A 51 -29.75 -9.04 -3.90
CA LEU A 51 -28.93 -7.86 -3.65
C LEU A 51 -28.86 -7.51 -2.17
N ARG A 52 -29.99 -7.61 -1.45
CA ARG A 52 -30.00 -7.47 0.02
C ARG A 52 -29.17 -8.56 0.67
N LEU A 53 -29.28 -9.80 0.18
CA LEU A 53 -28.43 -10.90 0.62
C LEU A 53 -26.97 -10.60 0.32
N LEU A 54 -26.62 -10.05 -0.85
CA LEU A 54 -25.24 -9.70 -1.19
C LEU A 54 -24.66 -8.59 -0.31
N MET A 55 -25.45 -7.54 -0.01
CA MET A 55 -25.04 -6.46 0.89
C MET A 55 -24.93 -6.95 2.33
N MET A 56 -25.87 -7.78 2.78
CA MET A 56 -25.87 -8.38 4.11
C MET A 56 -24.76 -9.42 4.26
N MET A 57 -24.47 -10.20 3.23
CA MET A 57 -23.30 -11.09 3.17
C MET A 57 -22.01 -10.28 3.17
N GLY A 58 -21.95 -9.13 2.49
CA GLY A 58 -20.79 -8.23 2.55
C GLY A 58 -20.52 -7.73 3.98
N SER A 59 -21.56 -7.27 4.69
CA SER A 59 -21.42 -6.81 6.08
C SER A 59 -21.13 -7.95 7.06
N ILE A 60 -21.75 -9.13 6.86
CA ILE A 60 -21.47 -10.34 7.63
C ILE A 60 -20.03 -10.82 7.40
N VAL A 61 -19.57 -10.88 6.16
CA VAL A 61 -18.20 -11.29 5.81
C VAL A 61 -17.19 -10.31 6.40
N LEU A 62 -17.41 -9.00 6.33
CA LEU A 62 -16.54 -8.02 6.97
C LEU A 62 -16.54 -8.14 8.51
N SER A 63 -17.70 -8.44 9.10
CA SER A 63 -17.83 -8.64 10.55
C SER A 63 -17.14 -9.93 11.00
N ILE A 64 -17.28 -11.01 10.22
CA ILE A 64 -16.63 -12.30 10.44
C ILE A 64 -15.13 -12.17 10.24
N ASP A 65 -14.67 -11.46 9.21
CA ASP A 65 -13.25 -11.20 8.95
C ASP A 65 -12.62 -10.42 10.11
N THR A 66 -13.32 -9.38 10.60
CA THR A 66 -12.91 -8.64 11.81
C THR A 66 -12.85 -9.56 13.05
N LEU A 67 -13.82 -10.46 13.21
CA LEU A 67 -13.89 -11.40 14.33
C LEU A 67 -12.79 -12.49 14.21
N LEU A 68 -12.54 -13.00 13.02
CA LEU A 68 -11.52 -14.00 12.72
C LEU A 68 -10.12 -13.41 12.89
N VAL A 69 -9.87 -12.19 12.42
CA VAL A 69 -8.59 -11.51 12.66
C VAL A 69 -8.37 -11.32 14.17
N ALA A 70 -9.41 -10.91 14.90
CA ALA A 70 -9.33 -10.75 16.36
C ALA A 70 -9.13 -12.07 17.13
N LEU A 71 -9.69 -13.19 16.64
CA LEU A 71 -9.59 -14.51 17.28
C LEU A 71 -8.35 -15.30 16.86
N ALA A 72 -7.95 -15.24 15.59
CA ALA A 72 -6.85 -16.00 15.01
C ALA A 72 -5.49 -15.35 15.25
N PHE A 73 -5.45 -14.02 15.44
CA PHE A 73 -4.22 -13.29 15.75
C PHE A 73 -4.28 -12.60 17.13
N PRO A 74 -4.53 -13.35 18.23
CA PRO A 74 -4.70 -12.77 19.55
C PRO A 74 -3.40 -12.14 20.09
N GLU A 75 -2.26 -12.36 19.44
CA GLU A 75 -0.96 -11.76 19.74
C GLU A 75 -0.84 -10.31 19.26
N THR A 76 -1.68 -9.90 18.31
CA THR A 76 -1.80 -8.48 17.91
C THR A 76 -2.55 -7.64 18.96
N ILE A 77 -3.22 -8.29 19.91
CA ILE A 77 -3.95 -7.66 21.01
C ILE A 77 -3.07 -7.73 22.25
N LYS A 78 -2.70 -6.56 22.80
CA LYS A 78 -1.92 -6.47 24.04
C LYS A 78 -2.53 -7.36 25.14
N PRO A 79 -1.73 -8.13 25.90
CA PRO A 79 -2.25 -9.11 26.86
C PRO A 79 -3.17 -8.50 27.94
N GLU A 80 -2.93 -7.23 28.30
CA GLU A 80 -3.74 -6.43 29.22
C GLU A 80 -5.20 -6.27 28.77
N LEU A 81 -5.42 -6.29 27.46
CA LEU A 81 -6.69 -5.99 26.79
C LEU A 81 -7.55 -7.24 26.55
N ARG A 82 -7.03 -8.45 26.82
CA ARG A 82 -7.77 -9.73 26.66
C ARG A 82 -8.88 -9.96 27.69
N THR A 83 -8.82 -9.33 28.86
CA THR A 83 -9.70 -9.67 30.00
C THR A 83 -11.06 -8.98 29.98
N SER A 84 -11.26 -7.96 29.14
CA SER A 84 -12.54 -7.24 29.08
C SER A 84 -12.79 -6.64 27.71
N THR A 85 -13.72 -7.23 26.97
CA THR A 85 -14.18 -6.75 25.65
C THR A 85 -14.69 -5.30 25.70
N ARG A 86 -15.29 -4.88 26.83
CA ARG A 86 -15.74 -3.50 27.02
C ARG A 86 -14.57 -2.52 27.19
N LYS A 87 -13.52 -2.90 27.93
CA LYS A 87 -12.30 -2.10 28.02
C LYS A 87 -11.54 -2.10 26.69
N LEU A 88 -11.49 -3.22 25.98
CA LEU A 88 -10.98 -3.31 24.60
C LEU A 88 -11.71 -2.33 23.69
N ILE A 89 -13.04 -2.33 23.67
CA ILE A 89 -13.83 -1.40 22.86
C ILE A 89 -13.60 0.04 23.30
N MET A 90 -13.63 0.37 24.60
CA MET A 90 -13.43 1.75 25.04
C MET A 90 -12.00 2.27 24.88
N GLN A 91 -10.97 1.44 25.12
CA GLN A 91 -9.57 1.82 24.90
C GLN A 91 -9.26 1.87 23.41
N ASN A 92 -9.71 0.89 22.62
CA ASN A 92 -9.59 0.99 21.16
C ASN A 92 -10.39 2.17 20.63
N TRP A 93 -11.55 2.53 21.18
CA TRP A 93 -12.28 3.74 20.76
C TRP A 93 -11.57 5.04 21.19
N ARG A 94 -10.79 5.03 22.27
CA ARG A 94 -9.93 6.16 22.65
C ARG A 94 -8.61 6.24 21.87
N VAL A 95 -8.09 5.09 21.43
CA VAL A 95 -6.88 4.97 20.60
C VAL A 95 -7.22 5.23 19.12
N ILE A 96 -8.37 4.76 18.68
CA ILE A 96 -9.05 5.12 17.43
C ILE A 96 -9.73 6.48 17.68
N GLN A 97 -8.93 7.52 17.89
CA GLN A 97 -9.38 8.88 17.58
C GLN A 97 -9.03 9.11 16.11
N PRO A 98 -9.88 8.67 15.15
CA PRO A 98 -9.55 8.78 13.72
C PRO A 98 -9.38 10.25 13.33
N TRP A 99 -10.05 11.15 14.07
CA TRP A 99 -9.91 12.60 14.01
C TRP A 99 -8.49 13.10 14.29
N ASN A 100 -7.71 12.41 15.14
CA ASN A 100 -6.31 12.75 15.35
C ASN A 100 -5.45 12.34 14.15
N ASN A 101 -5.75 11.21 13.52
CA ASN A 101 -5.04 10.79 12.32
C ASN A 101 -5.31 11.78 11.17
N LEU A 102 -6.47 12.42 11.12
CA LEU A 102 -6.77 13.47 10.13
C LEU A 102 -5.85 14.69 10.25
N ARG A 103 -5.18 14.89 11.40
CA ARG A 103 -4.22 15.99 11.57
C ARG A 103 -3.00 15.85 10.66
N VAL A 104 -2.73 14.64 10.15
CA VAL A 104 -1.69 14.40 9.13
C VAL A 104 -1.93 15.21 7.85
N PHE A 105 -3.18 15.61 7.57
CA PHE A 105 -3.51 16.60 6.54
C PHE A 105 -3.25 18.01 7.08
N ALA A 106 -2.02 18.26 7.54
CA ALA A 106 -1.67 19.46 8.27
C ALA A 106 -1.60 20.68 7.36
N THR A 107 -1.05 20.50 6.16
CA THR A 107 -0.85 21.57 5.18
C THR A 107 -2.15 21.89 4.44
N HIS A 108 -2.31 23.15 4.02
CA HIS A 108 -3.46 23.58 3.22
C HIS A 108 -3.56 22.77 1.91
N GLU A 109 -2.42 22.45 1.29
CA GLU A 109 -2.34 21.67 0.06
C GLU A 109 -2.85 20.24 0.23
N LEU A 110 -2.40 19.54 1.28
CA LEU A 110 -2.88 18.19 1.59
C LEU A 110 -4.38 18.19 1.90
N ARG A 111 -4.89 19.20 2.61
CA ARG A 111 -6.34 19.33 2.87
C ARG A 111 -7.13 19.55 1.59
N LEU A 112 -6.64 20.40 0.69
CA LEU A 112 -7.29 20.66 -0.60
C LEU A 112 -7.34 19.39 -1.44
N LEU A 113 -6.20 18.70 -1.59
CA LEU A 113 -6.11 17.44 -2.33
C LEU A 113 -6.98 16.35 -1.70
N MET A 114 -7.01 16.25 -0.37
CA MET A 114 -7.87 15.29 0.33
C MET A 114 -9.37 15.64 0.21
N SER A 115 -9.71 16.93 0.15
CA SER A 115 -11.11 17.37 -0.08
C SER A 115 -11.57 17.01 -1.49
N ILE A 116 -10.73 17.26 -2.49
CA ILE A 116 -10.95 16.81 -3.88
C ILE A 116 -11.13 15.28 -3.90
N ARG A 117 -10.26 14.54 -3.20
CA ARG A 117 -10.36 13.08 -3.14
C ARG A 117 -11.64 12.61 -2.44
N THR A 118 -12.05 13.29 -1.38
CA THR A 118 -13.30 12.98 -0.67
C THR A 118 -14.51 13.14 -1.59
N LEU A 119 -14.51 14.14 -2.47
CA LEU A 119 -15.53 14.26 -3.51
C LEU A 119 -15.53 13.06 -4.47
N GLY A 120 -14.35 12.57 -4.85
CA GLY A 120 -14.20 11.30 -5.58
C GLY A 120 -14.76 10.10 -4.81
N TYR A 121 -14.60 10.04 -3.48
CA TYR A 121 -15.22 9.01 -2.65
C TYR A 121 -16.75 9.14 -2.58
N VAL A 122 -17.30 10.35 -2.60
CA VAL A 122 -18.75 10.56 -2.70
C VAL A 122 -19.26 9.96 -4.01
N ILE A 123 -18.57 10.21 -5.14
CA ILE A 123 -18.90 9.61 -6.43
C ILE A 123 -18.80 8.09 -6.36
N ALA A 124 -17.71 7.55 -5.81
CA ALA A 124 -17.50 6.11 -5.68
C ALA A 124 -18.55 5.43 -4.79
N ALA A 125 -19.03 6.10 -3.73
CA ALA A 125 -20.13 5.60 -2.90
C ALA A 125 -21.44 5.45 -3.70
N GLY A 126 -21.64 6.26 -4.74
CA GLY A 126 -22.75 6.14 -5.69
C GLY A 126 -22.51 5.12 -6.79
N GLY A 127 -21.32 4.52 -6.87
CA GLY A 127 -20.97 3.56 -7.91
C GLY A 127 -21.93 2.38 -7.99
N GLY A 128 -22.43 1.89 -6.85
CA GLY A 128 -23.44 0.83 -6.82
C GLY A 128 -24.78 1.27 -7.44
N SER A 129 -25.25 2.47 -7.14
CA SER A 129 -26.51 3.00 -7.68
C SER A 129 -26.39 3.33 -9.18
N VAL A 130 -25.24 3.87 -9.61
CA VAL A 130 -24.92 4.03 -11.04
C VAL A 130 -24.90 2.67 -11.73
N TYR A 131 -24.22 1.68 -11.15
CA TYR A 131 -24.18 0.33 -11.69
C TYR A 131 -25.57 -0.30 -11.82
N MET A 132 -26.43 -0.10 -10.83
CA MET A 132 -27.82 -0.58 -10.85
C MET A 132 -28.66 0.12 -11.92
N SER A 133 -28.49 1.42 -12.14
CA SER A 133 -29.09 2.12 -13.29
C SER A 133 -28.68 1.49 -14.62
N PHE A 134 -27.41 1.10 -14.78
CA PHE A 134 -26.94 0.37 -15.97
C PHE A 134 -27.60 -1.00 -16.10
N TYR A 135 -27.59 -1.76 -15.01
CA TYR A 135 -28.12 -3.12 -14.99
C TYR A 135 -29.60 -3.16 -15.38
N GLN A 136 -30.41 -2.32 -14.73
CA GLN A 136 -31.86 -2.27 -14.98
C GLN A 136 -32.16 -1.87 -16.43
N ARG A 137 -31.36 -0.97 -17.00
CA ARG A 137 -31.57 -0.44 -18.34
C ARG A 137 -31.26 -1.46 -19.44
N PHE A 138 -30.13 -2.14 -19.34
CA PHE A 138 -29.67 -3.07 -20.39
C PHE A 138 -30.11 -4.51 -20.15
N GLN A 139 -30.71 -4.78 -18.99
CA GLN A 139 -31.13 -6.13 -18.58
C GLN A 139 -29.98 -7.14 -18.73
N PHE A 140 -28.76 -6.73 -18.37
CA PHE A 140 -27.61 -7.62 -18.46
C PHE A 140 -27.82 -8.83 -17.57
N ASP A 141 -27.54 -10.02 -18.09
CA ASP A 141 -27.49 -11.21 -17.26
C ASP A 141 -26.20 -11.24 -16.41
N THR A 142 -26.17 -12.13 -15.43
CA THR A 142 -25.00 -12.30 -14.55
C THR A 142 -23.74 -12.68 -15.33
N PHE A 143 -23.88 -13.43 -16.43
CA PHE A 143 -22.76 -13.77 -17.31
C PHE A 143 -22.16 -12.50 -17.94
N THR A 144 -23.00 -11.67 -18.55
CA THR A 144 -22.60 -10.42 -19.18
C THR A 144 -21.92 -9.49 -18.19
N MET A 145 -22.44 -9.36 -16.97
CA MET A 145 -21.78 -8.57 -15.91
C MET A 145 -20.37 -9.07 -15.59
N MET A 146 -20.20 -10.39 -15.48
CA MET A 146 -18.89 -10.97 -15.21
C MET A 146 -17.92 -10.71 -16.36
N THR A 147 -18.37 -10.87 -17.61
CA THR A 147 -17.56 -10.56 -18.79
C THR A 147 -17.11 -9.09 -18.78
N HIS A 148 -18.02 -8.15 -18.50
CA HIS A 148 -17.67 -6.74 -18.38
C HIS A 148 -16.65 -6.51 -17.27
N THR A 149 -16.81 -7.14 -16.10
CA THR A 149 -15.88 -7.01 -14.98
C THR A 149 -14.48 -7.54 -15.32
N VAL A 150 -14.41 -8.67 -16.04
CA VAL A 150 -13.12 -9.23 -16.49
C VAL A 150 -12.45 -8.31 -17.50
N LEU A 151 -13.17 -7.85 -18.53
CA LEU A 151 -12.62 -6.93 -19.53
C LEU A 151 -12.16 -5.60 -18.90
N ALA A 152 -12.93 -5.08 -17.95
CA ALA A 152 -12.57 -3.92 -17.16
C ALA A 152 -11.30 -4.16 -16.36
N GLY A 153 -11.19 -5.32 -15.69
CA GLY A 153 -10.03 -5.73 -14.91
C GLY A 153 -8.77 -5.82 -15.79
N THR A 154 -8.86 -6.43 -16.97
CA THR A 154 -7.76 -6.51 -17.93
C THR A 154 -7.32 -5.12 -18.39
N ALA A 155 -8.27 -4.25 -18.76
CA ALA A 155 -7.94 -2.89 -19.17
C ALA A 155 -7.35 -2.04 -18.03
N THR A 156 -7.86 -2.23 -16.81
CA THR A 156 -7.31 -1.61 -15.58
C THR A 156 -5.86 -2.05 -15.40
N TRP A 157 -5.59 -3.35 -15.48
CA TRP A 157 -4.24 -3.90 -15.34
C TRP A 157 -3.27 -3.36 -16.41
N LEU A 158 -3.68 -3.34 -17.68
CA LEU A 158 -2.89 -2.75 -18.77
C LEU A 158 -2.59 -1.27 -18.52
N THR A 159 -3.59 -0.52 -18.06
CA THR A 159 -3.41 0.91 -17.76
C THR A 159 -2.44 1.11 -16.59
N THR A 160 -2.52 0.27 -15.55
CA THR A 160 -1.60 0.29 -14.41
C THR A 160 -0.13 0.20 -14.86
N MET A 161 0.18 -0.61 -15.88
CA MET A 161 1.54 -0.71 -16.42
C MET A 161 2.02 0.59 -17.09
N ALA A 162 1.11 1.44 -17.56
CA ALA A 162 1.44 2.72 -18.17
C ALA A 162 1.59 3.87 -17.16
N VAL A 163 1.10 3.69 -15.92
CA VAL A 163 1.10 4.76 -14.89
C VAL A 163 2.49 5.31 -14.58
N PRO A 164 3.55 4.49 -14.36
CA PRO A 164 4.88 5.03 -14.11
C PRO A 164 5.36 5.95 -15.23
N LYS A 165 5.21 5.52 -16.49
CA LYS A 165 5.58 6.34 -17.66
C LYS A 165 4.77 7.64 -17.75
N LEU A 166 3.48 7.60 -17.42
CA LEU A 166 2.64 8.81 -17.40
C LEU A 166 3.10 9.79 -16.31
N VAL A 167 3.46 9.27 -15.13
CA VAL A 167 4.02 10.07 -14.03
C VAL A 167 5.36 10.67 -14.43
N ASP A 168 6.25 9.90 -15.05
CA ASP A 168 7.57 10.39 -15.47
C ASP A 168 7.47 11.46 -16.56
N CYS A 169 6.61 11.24 -17.56
CA CYS A 169 6.46 12.17 -18.69
C CYS A 169 5.71 13.45 -18.32
N PHE A 170 4.66 13.37 -17.49
CA PHE A 170 3.73 14.48 -17.28
C PHE A 170 3.62 14.95 -15.83
N GLY A 171 4.20 14.24 -14.87
CA GLY A 171 4.08 14.49 -13.43
C GLY A 171 2.80 13.89 -12.83
N ASP A 172 2.72 13.89 -11.49
CA ASP A 172 1.63 13.24 -10.74
C ASP A 172 0.24 13.82 -11.10
N MET A 173 0.08 15.15 -11.04
CA MET A 173 -1.21 15.81 -11.27
C MET A 173 -1.65 15.78 -12.75
N ARG A 174 -0.74 16.08 -13.68
CA ARG A 174 -1.08 16.15 -15.11
C ARG A 174 -1.10 14.79 -15.80
N GLY A 175 -0.25 13.87 -15.36
CA GLY A 175 -0.15 12.52 -15.92
C GLY A 175 -1.19 11.55 -15.41
N VAL A 176 -1.66 11.73 -14.16
CA VAL A 176 -2.58 10.77 -13.53
C VAL A 176 -3.90 11.42 -13.14
N TRP A 177 -3.91 12.47 -12.31
CA TRP A 177 -5.15 13.00 -11.74
C TRP A 177 -6.10 13.59 -12.77
N ILE A 178 -5.61 14.51 -13.62
CA ILE A 178 -6.43 15.14 -14.64
C ILE A 178 -6.95 14.09 -15.63
N PRO A 179 -6.10 13.21 -16.24
CA PRO A 179 -6.56 12.16 -17.12
C PRO A 179 -7.56 11.21 -16.44
N ALA A 180 -7.35 10.86 -15.17
CA ALA A 180 -8.29 10.02 -14.42
C ALA A 180 -9.70 10.61 -14.47
N ILE A 181 -9.86 11.89 -14.10
CA ILE A 181 -11.18 12.53 -14.03
C ILE A 181 -11.74 12.82 -15.41
N VAL A 182 -10.91 13.23 -16.39
CA VAL A 182 -11.36 13.41 -17.78
C VAL A 182 -11.93 12.11 -18.31
N ILE A 183 -11.20 11.01 -18.18
CA ILE A 183 -11.63 9.69 -18.67
C ILE A 183 -12.87 9.23 -17.90
N SER A 184 -12.96 9.45 -16.58
CA SER A 184 -14.17 9.16 -15.80
C SER A 184 -15.40 9.95 -16.30
N LEU A 185 -15.23 11.23 -16.63
CA LEU A 185 -16.31 12.08 -17.14
C LEU A 185 -16.75 11.64 -18.54
N VAL A 186 -15.80 11.38 -19.43
CA VAL A 186 -16.09 10.87 -20.78
C VAL A 186 -16.75 9.50 -20.69
N TYR A 187 -16.27 8.62 -19.81
CA TYR A 187 -16.90 7.34 -19.50
C TYR A 187 -18.35 7.54 -19.06
N GLY A 188 -18.59 8.39 -18.06
CA GLY A 188 -19.93 8.65 -17.55
C GLY A 188 -20.88 9.20 -18.61
N VAL A 189 -20.43 10.16 -19.42
CA VAL A 189 -21.23 10.72 -20.52
C VAL A 189 -21.50 9.66 -21.59
N ALA A 190 -20.48 8.91 -22.01
CA ALA A 190 -20.63 7.85 -23.00
C ALA A 190 -21.68 6.83 -22.54
N CYS A 191 -21.52 6.33 -21.32
CA CYS A 191 -22.44 5.44 -20.64
C CYS A 191 -23.87 6.00 -20.52
N GLY A 192 -24.02 7.28 -20.16
CA GLY A 192 -25.33 7.92 -20.00
C GLY A 192 -26.07 8.14 -21.32
N LEU A 193 -25.35 8.19 -22.44
CA LEU A 193 -25.92 8.40 -23.77
C LEU A 193 -26.22 7.12 -24.55
N ILE A 194 -25.85 5.93 -24.06
CA ILE A 194 -26.06 4.65 -24.77
C ILE A 194 -27.56 4.33 -24.83
N PRO A 195 -28.22 4.32 -26.00
CA PRO A 195 -29.61 3.89 -26.15
C PRO A 195 -29.84 2.47 -25.63
N ALA A 196 -31.02 2.16 -25.08
CA ALA A 196 -31.29 0.85 -24.46
C ALA A 196 -31.11 -0.34 -25.43
N ASP A 197 -31.40 -0.14 -26.72
CA ASP A 197 -31.20 -1.10 -27.81
C ASP A 197 -29.72 -1.32 -28.17
N GLN A 198 -28.82 -0.48 -27.69
CA GLN A 198 -27.38 -0.50 -28.00
C GLN A 198 -26.51 -0.87 -26.79
N GLY A 199 -27.05 -1.67 -25.86
CA GLY A 199 -26.31 -2.12 -24.67
C GLY A 199 -24.98 -2.82 -24.97
N TYR A 200 -24.80 -3.39 -26.16
CA TYR A 200 -23.52 -3.98 -26.57
C TYR A 200 -22.37 -2.98 -26.66
N LEU A 201 -22.64 -1.67 -26.81
CA LEU A 201 -21.58 -0.64 -26.80
C LEU A 201 -20.84 -0.58 -25.46
N VAL A 202 -21.43 -1.09 -24.39
CA VAL A 202 -20.80 -1.18 -23.06
C VAL A 202 -19.54 -2.07 -23.10
N TYR A 203 -19.50 -3.10 -23.96
CA TYR A 203 -18.31 -3.94 -24.13
C TYR A 203 -17.10 -3.19 -24.71
N VAL A 204 -17.34 -2.07 -25.41
CA VAL A 204 -16.27 -1.22 -25.96
C VAL A 204 -15.97 -0.06 -25.02
N ILE A 205 -17.00 0.61 -24.52
CA ILE A 205 -16.86 1.79 -23.67
C ILE A 205 -16.20 1.44 -22.33
N TRP A 206 -16.54 0.29 -21.74
CA TRP A 206 -16.05 -0.07 -20.42
C TRP A 206 -14.54 -0.36 -20.41
N PRO A 207 -13.97 -1.19 -21.30
CA PRO A 207 -12.53 -1.42 -21.31
C PRO A 207 -11.75 -0.20 -21.82
N LEU A 208 -12.33 0.59 -22.73
CA LEU A 208 -11.65 1.76 -23.28
C LEU A 208 -11.57 2.93 -22.28
N LEU A 209 -12.61 3.13 -21.48
CA LEU A 209 -12.72 4.31 -20.61
C LEU A 209 -12.86 3.93 -19.14
N GLY A 210 -13.73 2.98 -18.80
CA GLY A 210 -13.97 2.55 -17.42
C GLY A 210 -12.71 1.98 -16.75
N GLY A 211 -12.07 0.99 -17.38
CA GLY A 211 -10.84 0.36 -16.87
C GLY A 211 -9.70 1.37 -16.62
N PRO A 212 -9.30 2.17 -17.63
CA PRO A 212 -8.28 3.18 -17.43
C PRO A 212 -8.62 4.24 -16.38
N SER A 213 -9.89 4.67 -16.33
CA SER A 213 -10.39 5.57 -15.29
C SER A 213 -10.20 4.96 -13.89
N PHE A 214 -10.55 3.69 -13.68
CA PHE A 214 -10.37 3.02 -12.39
C PHE A 214 -8.91 2.86 -12.01
N ALA A 215 -8.04 2.50 -12.97
CA ALA A 215 -6.61 2.39 -12.72
C ALA A 215 -6.03 3.72 -12.23
N LEU A 216 -6.24 4.81 -12.98
CA LEU A 216 -5.67 6.12 -12.65
C LEU A 216 -6.22 6.69 -11.34
N ASN A 217 -7.53 6.54 -11.08
CA ASN A 217 -8.14 6.92 -9.80
C ASN A 217 -7.67 6.05 -8.62
N GLY A 218 -7.22 4.82 -8.90
CA GLY A 218 -6.65 3.90 -7.93
C GLY A 218 -5.27 4.35 -7.42
N PHE A 219 -4.45 4.92 -8.30
CA PHE A 219 -3.10 5.42 -7.98
C PHE A 219 -3.07 6.79 -7.31
N THR A 220 -4.11 7.60 -7.48
CA THR A 220 -4.25 8.94 -6.87
C THR A 220 -3.80 9.00 -5.40
N PRO A 221 -4.21 8.08 -4.50
CA PRO A 221 -3.84 8.17 -3.10
C PRO A 221 -2.38 7.79 -2.81
N ASP A 222 -1.77 6.94 -3.64
CA ASP A 222 -0.37 6.56 -3.50
C ASP A 222 0.54 7.70 -3.98
N LEU A 223 0.08 8.48 -4.97
CA LEU A 223 0.74 9.73 -5.35
C LEU A 223 0.67 10.77 -4.23
N MET A 224 -0.46 10.87 -3.50
CA MET A 224 -0.54 11.74 -2.32
C MET A 224 0.41 11.30 -1.20
N ALA A 225 0.66 10.00 -1.05
CA ALA A 225 1.54 9.48 -0.01
C ALA A 225 3.00 9.96 -0.18
N LYS A 226 3.41 10.35 -1.39
CA LYS A 226 4.72 10.98 -1.65
C LYS A 226 4.91 12.33 -0.94
N LEU A 227 3.80 13.01 -0.60
CA LEU A 227 3.81 14.30 0.09
C LEU A 227 3.82 14.16 1.62
N VAL A 228 3.83 12.94 2.11
CA VAL A 228 3.73 12.61 3.53
C VAL A 228 5.02 11.91 3.95
N PRO A 229 5.69 12.38 5.03
CA PRO A 229 6.87 11.70 5.56
C PRO A 229 6.62 10.22 5.86
N ALA A 230 7.65 9.38 5.68
CA ALA A 230 7.56 7.93 5.83
C ALA A 230 7.06 7.50 7.23
N ASP A 231 7.51 8.20 8.28
CA ASP A 231 7.13 8.02 9.68
C ASP A 231 5.63 8.17 9.94
N VAL A 232 4.93 8.98 9.13
CA VAL A 232 3.48 9.19 9.27
C VAL A 232 2.66 8.59 8.13
N GLN A 233 3.26 7.81 7.23
CA GLN A 233 2.52 7.14 6.15
C GLN A 233 1.47 6.16 6.70
N GLY A 234 1.77 5.42 7.78
CA GLY A 234 0.79 4.55 8.44
C GLY A 234 -0.45 5.32 8.93
N THR A 235 -0.22 6.50 9.52
CA THR A 235 -1.28 7.42 9.96
C THR A 235 -2.10 7.94 8.77
N PHE A 236 -1.43 8.33 7.69
CA PHE A 236 -2.08 8.77 6.45
C PHE A 236 -2.95 7.68 5.82
N GLN A 237 -2.45 6.45 5.72
CA GLN A 237 -3.21 5.31 5.17
C GLN A 237 -4.46 5.01 6.01
N THR A 238 -4.33 5.08 7.34
CA THR A 238 -5.45 4.91 8.28
C THR A 238 -6.49 6.02 8.10
N SER A 239 -6.05 7.28 8.01
CA SER A 239 -6.91 8.45 7.76
C SER A 239 -7.65 8.34 6.43
N LYS A 240 -6.94 7.97 5.37
CA LYS A 240 -7.51 7.74 4.04
C LYS A 240 -8.60 6.68 4.08
N SER A 241 -8.32 5.53 4.69
CA SER A 241 -9.25 4.41 4.82
C SER A 241 -10.48 4.81 5.64
N PHE A 242 -10.27 5.53 6.75
CA PHE A 242 -11.35 6.07 7.56
C PHE A 242 -12.26 7.01 6.77
N LEU A 243 -11.69 7.99 6.06
CA LEU A 243 -12.46 8.93 5.25
C LEU A 243 -13.25 8.21 4.15
N TYR A 244 -12.62 7.27 3.45
CA TYR A 244 -13.30 6.46 2.44
C TYR A 244 -14.52 5.72 3.02
N ARG A 245 -14.34 4.99 4.13
CA ARG A 245 -15.42 4.23 4.78
C ARG A 245 -16.51 5.14 5.33
N LEU A 246 -16.14 6.27 5.93
CA LEU A 246 -17.08 7.26 6.45
C LEU A 246 -17.92 7.86 5.31
N THR A 247 -17.28 8.25 4.21
CA THR A 247 -17.97 8.77 3.03
C THR A 247 -18.91 7.73 2.43
N GLN A 248 -18.48 6.47 2.32
CA GLN A 248 -19.37 5.39 1.86
C GLN A 248 -20.57 5.21 2.79
N ALA A 249 -20.36 5.16 4.10
CA ALA A 249 -21.44 4.99 5.07
C ALA A 249 -22.49 6.12 5.00
N ILE A 250 -22.04 7.36 4.84
CA ILE A 250 -22.92 8.54 4.78
C ILE A 250 -23.63 8.65 3.42
N PHE A 251 -22.88 8.52 2.33
CA PHE A 251 -23.39 8.87 1.00
C PHE A 251 -24.02 7.71 0.23
N MET A 252 -23.78 6.46 0.62
CA MET A 252 -24.42 5.31 -0.03
C MET A 252 -25.96 5.37 0.06
N TRP A 253 -26.53 5.82 1.19
CA TRP A 253 -27.98 5.94 1.34
C TRP A 253 -28.60 7.02 0.43
N PRO A 254 -28.11 8.27 0.39
CA PRO A 254 -28.58 9.28 -0.57
C PRO A 254 -28.51 8.82 -2.03
N TRP A 255 -27.45 8.11 -2.42
CA TRP A 255 -27.31 7.58 -3.78
C TRP A 255 -28.36 6.52 -4.11
N ASN A 256 -28.62 5.60 -3.17
CA ASN A 256 -29.68 4.62 -3.33
C ASN A 256 -31.06 5.29 -3.36
N GLN A 257 -31.31 6.30 -2.53
CA GLN A 257 -32.55 7.07 -2.59
C GLN A 257 -32.71 7.79 -3.92
N LEU A 258 -31.64 8.38 -4.46
CA LEU A 258 -31.67 9.03 -5.77
C LEU A 258 -32.08 8.03 -6.85
N PHE A 259 -31.41 6.86 -6.90
CA PHE A 259 -31.77 5.79 -7.83
C PHE A 259 -33.22 5.32 -7.67
N MET A 260 -33.65 5.00 -6.45
CA MET A 260 -35.00 4.51 -6.16
C MET A 260 -36.08 5.54 -6.51
N ASN A 261 -35.77 6.84 -6.51
CA ASN A 261 -36.72 7.89 -6.87
C ASN A 261 -36.69 8.28 -8.36
N THR A 262 -35.72 7.80 -9.14
CA THR A 262 -35.54 8.22 -10.53
C THR A 262 -35.62 7.07 -11.53
N PHE A 263 -35.58 5.81 -11.10
CA PHE A 263 -35.53 4.66 -12.02
C PHE A 263 -36.75 4.55 -12.95
N TRP A 264 -37.89 5.13 -12.59
CA TRP A 264 -39.11 5.10 -13.41
C TRP A 264 -39.20 6.26 -14.41
N PHE A 265 -38.28 7.22 -14.37
CA PHE A 265 -38.32 8.34 -15.31
C PHE A 265 -37.93 7.92 -16.73
N PRO A 266 -38.42 8.60 -17.77
CA PRO A 266 -38.02 8.30 -19.14
C PRO A 266 -36.53 8.63 -19.34
N TYR A 267 -35.89 7.88 -20.23
CA TYR A 267 -34.54 8.18 -20.69
C TYR A 267 -34.41 9.64 -21.19
N PRO A 268 -33.38 10.41 -20.78
CA PRO A 268 -32.19 10.05 -20.00
C PRO A 268 -32.27 10.22 -18.48
N MET A 269 -33.46 10.51 -17.94
CA MET A 269 -33.64 10.82 -16.52
C MET A 269 -33.68 9.57 -15.64
N ASP A 270 -33.89 8.38 -16.19
CA ASP A 270 -33.67 7.09 -15.51
C ASP A 270 -32.24 6.96 -14.95
N ALA A 271 -31.27 7.56 -15.64
CA ALA A 271 -29.86 7.61 -15.27
C ALA A 271 -29.49 8.84 -14.40
N THR A 272 -30.43 9.42 -13.64
CA THR A 272 -30.15 10.63 -12.82
C THR A 272 -28.95 10.46 -11.89
N ALA A 273 -28.77 9.30 -11.26
CA ALA A 273 -27.59 9.04 -10.43
C ALA A 273 -26.26 9.20 -11.19
N LEU A 274 -26.23 8.78 -12.45
CA LEU A 274 -25.07 8.97 -13.31
C LEU A 274 -24.84 10.45 -13.65
N TRP A 275 -25.90 11.20 -13.97
CA TRP A 275 -25.78 12.63 -14.28
C TRP A 275 -25.32 13.45 -13.07
N VAL A 276 -25.82 13.14 -11.87
CA VAL A 276 -25.33 13.76 -10.63
C VAL A 276 -23.85 13.43 -10.41
N SER A 277 -23.43 12.19 -10.66
CA SER A 277 -22.02 11.78 -10.58
C SER A 277 -21.13 12.58 -11.54
N ILE A 278 -21.57 12.78 -12.79
CA ILE A 278 -20.88 13.61 -13.79
C ILE A 278 -20.79 15.06 -13.32
N GLY A 279 -21.88 15.63 -12.80
CA GLY A 279 -21.90 16.99 -12.24
C GLY A 279 -20.88 17.18 -11.12
N LEU A 280 -20.84 16.24 -10.17
CA LEU A 280 -19.82 16.23 -9.11
C LEU A 280 -18.41 16.05 -9.67
N GLY A 281 -18.24 15.25 -10.72
CA GLY A 281 -16.98 15.07 -11.42
C GLY A 281 -16.48 16.36 -12.10
N VAL A 282 -17.37 17.19 -12.65
CA VAL A 282 -17.01 18.51 -13.23
C VAL A 282 -16.57 19.49 -12.13
N ILE A 283 -17.24 19.47 -10.98
CA ILE A 283 -16.82 20.26 -9.81
C ILE A 283 -15.43 19.79 -9.35
N MET A 284 -15.22 18.48 -9.24
CA MET A 284 -13.94 17.88 -8.88
C MET A 284 -12.83 18.28 -9.86
N MET A 285 -13.10 18.22 -11.17
CA MET A 285 -12.18 18.66 -12.21
C MET A 285 -11.82 20.15 -12.05
N SER A 286 -12.81 21.00 -11.80
CA SER A 286 -12.58 22.44 -11.60
C SER A 286 -11.67 22.69 -10.39
N LEU A 287 -11.89 21.97 -9.30
CA LEU A 287 -11.04 22.03 -8.11
C LEU A 287 -9.61 21.49 -8.37
N ILE A 288 -9.46 20.44 -9.18
CA ILE A 288 -8.14 19.92 -9.59
C ILE A 288 -7.40 20.94 -10.45
N CYS A 289 -8.08 21.57 -11.41
CA CYS A 289 -7.51 22.63 -12.23
C CYS A 289 -7.08 23.84 -11.38
N TYR A 290 -7.82 24.16 -10.31
CA TYR A 290 -7.41 25.16 -9.33
C TYR A 290 -6.19 24.71 -8.52
N ALA A 291 -6.22 23.47 -8.01
CA ALA A 291 -5.15 22.86 -7.22
C ALA A 291 -3.83 22.69 -8.00
N ARG A 292 -3.88 22.65 -9.34
CA ARG A 292 -2.70 22.61 -10.21
C ARG A 292 -1.72 23.77 -9.98
N ARG A 293 -2.18 24.91 -9.45
CA ARG A 293 -1.28 26.02 -9.06
C ARG A 293 -0.33 25.64 -7.92
N TYR A 294 -0.66 24.60 -7.17
CA TYR A 294 0.08 24.05 -6.04
C TYR A 294 0.60 22.64 -6.37
N ASP A 295 0.98 22.39 -7.63
CA ASP A 295 1.49 21.10 -8.06
C ASP A 295 2.83 20.79 -7.33
N PRO A 296 2.91 19.73 -6.52
CA PRO A 296 4.08 19.43 -5.72
C PRO A 296 5.25 18.89 -6.55
N CYS A 297 5.08 18.67 -7.85
CA CYS A 297 6.12 18.09 -8.72
C CYS A 297 7.47 18.82 -8.62
N GLU A 298 7.48 20.15 -8.59
CA GLU A 298 8.72 20.92 -8.46
C GLU A 298 9.35 20.79 -7.07
N ALA A 299 8.54 20.75 -6.02
CA ALA A 299 9.00 20.50 -4.66
C ALA A 299 9.58 19.08 -4.50
N ILE A 300 8.97 18.08 -5.13
CA ILE A 300 9.47 16.69 -5.13
C ILE A 300 10.80 16.63 -5.87
N LYS A 301 10.89 17.19 -7.08
CA LYS A 301 12.12 17.18 -7.89
C LYS A 301 13.28 17.92 -7.23
N SER A 302 12.98 18.98 -6.48
CA SER A 302 13.99 19.74 -5.73
C SER A 302 14.34 19.14 -4.36
N GLY A 303 13.71 18.03 -3.96
CA GLY A 303 13.89 17.43 -2.63
C GLY A 303 13.28 18.26 -1.49
N LYS A 304 12.52 19.31 -1.79
CA LYS A 304 11.89 20.23 -0.83
C LYS A 304 10.43 19.92 -0.53
N ALA A 305 9.88 18.84 -1.09
CA ALA A 305 8.48 18.45 -0.88
C ALA A 305 8.11 18.29 0.60
N LEU A 306 9.09 17.87 1.42
CA LEU A 306 8.87 17.66 2.85
C LEU A 306 8.95 18.94 3.67
N ASP A 307 9.63 19.98 3.18
CA ASP A 307 9.87 21.22 3.93
C ASP A 307 8.56 21.90 4.30
N ALA A 308 7.59 21.90 3.38
CA ALA A 308 6.26 22.46 3.61
C ALA A 308 5.49 21.68 4.70
N PHE A 309 5.67 20.36 4.75
CA PHE A 309 5.09 19.52 5.80
C PHE A 309 5.76 19.79 7.15
N MET A 310 7.11 19.81 7.18
CA MET A 310 7.89 20.07 8.40
C MET A 310 7.67 21.49 8.96
N ALA A 311 7.34 22.45 8.09
CA ALA A 311 6.97 23.80 8.50
C ALA A 311 5.58 23.91 9.14
N SER A 312 4.72 22.89 8.99
CA SER A 312 3.33 22.91 9.49
C SER A 312 3.24 22.84 11.01
N ASP A 313 2.16 23.39 11.57
CA ASP A 313 1.90 23.35 13.03
C ASP A 313 1.78 21.92 13.58
N TYR A 314 1.38 20.97 12.72
CA TYR A 314 1.32 19.56 13.10
C TYR A 314 2.70 18.94 13.28
N ALA A 315 3.62 19.17 12.33
CA ALA A 315 5.00 18.69 12.44
C ALA A 315 5.72 19.37 13.63
N LYS A 316 5.38 20.63 13.92
CA LYS A 316 5.87 21.35 15.12
C LYS A 316 5.17 20.93 16.42
N SER A 317 4.14 20.09 16.36
CA SER A 317 3.40 19.71 17.56
C SER A 317 4.23 18.74 18.41
N SER A 318 4.09 18.84 19.74
CA SER A 318 4.75 17.93 20.69
C SER A 318 4.34 16.47 20.48
N TRP A 319 3.15 16.23 19.91
CA TRP A 319 2.72 14.89 19.53
C TRP A 319 3.61 14.32 18.44
N TYR A 320 3.84 15.06 17.34
CA TYR A 320 4.66 14.59 16.23
C TYR A 320 6.10 14.39 16.68
N GLN A 321 6.70 15.40 17.32
CA GLN A 321 8.07 15.34 17.84
C GLN A 321 8.31 14.12 18.72
N LYS A 322 7.40 13.84 19.65
CA LYS A 322 7.52 12.67 20.54
C LYS A 322 7.50 11.33 19.79
N HIS A 323 6.72 11.21 18.73
CA HIS A 323 6.62 9.95 17.96
C HIS A 323 7.74 9.80 16.94
N THR A 324 8.44 10.88 16.58
CA THR A 324 9.62 10.84 15.71
C THR A 324 10.94 10.72 16.48
N GLU A 325 11.01 11.25 17.72
CA GLU A 325 12.22 11.21 18.55
C GLU A 325 12.50 9.81 19.12
N ASP A 326 11.47 9.01 19.39
CA ASP A 326 11.62 7.67 20.00
C ASP A 326 12.42 6.68 19.12
N ASP A 327 12.54 6.91 17.80
CA ASP A 327 13.35 6.07 16.89
C ASP A 327 14.82 6.49 16.79
N ILE A 328 15.20 7.67 17.32
CA ILE A 328 16.58 8.20 17.27
C ILE A 328 17.30 8.02 18.62
N HIS A 329 16.70 7.30 19.57
CA HIS A 329 17.48 6.75 20.68
C HIS A 329 18.37 5.62 20.18
N GLU A 330 19.51 6.02 19.62
CA GLU A 330 20.72 5.21 19.49
C GLU A 330 20.82 4.37 20.77
N PRO A 331 20.84 3.03 20.68
CA PRO A 331 20.78 2.17 21.85
C PRO A 331 21.93 2.57 22.76
N GLU A 332 21.58 3.26 23.84
CA GLU A 332 22.51 3.78 24.83
C GLU A 332 23.30 2.56 25.29
N ALA A 333 24.54 2.48 24.82
CA ALA A 333 25.40 1.32 24.98
C ALA A 333 25.37 0.94 26.46
N ALA A 334 24.73 -0.19 26.75
CA ALA A 334 24.63 -0.70 28.10
C ALA A 334 26.05 -0.93 28.64
N SER A 335 26.48 0.02 29.48
CA SER A 335 27.46 -0.15 30.54
C SER A 335 28.78 -0.85 30.18
N ALA A 336 29.79 -0.05 29.81
CA ALA A 336 31.13 -0.25 30.34
C ALA A 336 31.42 0.87 31.35
N SER A 337 31.29 0.54 32.62
CA SER A 337 31.67 1.39 33.74
C SER A 337 33.18 1.68 33.74
N SER A 338 33.59 2.94 33.62
CA SER A 338 34.60 3.53 34.50
C SER A 338 34.82 5.02 34.25
N SER A 339 34.63 5.79 35.32
CA SER A 339 35.28 7.06 35.68
C SER A 339 35.11 8.30 34.78
N GLY A 340 34.28 9.22 35.26
CA GLY A 340 34.66 10.63 35.46
C GLY A 340 34.73 11.53 34.22
N GLY A 341 33.63 12.17 33.86
CA GLY A 341 33.61 13.26 32.88
C GLY A 341 32.33 14.08 32.94
N GLN A 342 32.47 15.40 32.89
CA GLN A 342 31.46 16.45 33.12
C GLN A 342 30.29 16.48 32.11
N PRO A 343 29.16 17.14 32.46
CA PRO A 343 27.97 17.19 31.62
C PRO A 343 28.20 18.01 30.33
N ILE A 344 27.95 17.39 29.18
CA ILE A 344 27.95 18.05 27.87
C ILE A 344 26.58 18.69 27.65
N GLN A 345 26.55 20.02 27.58
CA GLN A 345 25.38 20.77 27.10
C GLN A 345 25.22 20.52 25.60
N MET A 346 24.09 19.92 25.22
CA MET A 346 23.70 19.67 23.83
C MET A 346 23.21 20.98 23.20
N LEU A 347 23.96 21.50 22.23
CA LEU A 347 23.69 22.75 21.54
C LEU A 347 22.81 22.48 20.32
N GLN A 348 21.60 23.06 20.32
CA GLN A 348 20.62 23.02 19.23
C GLN A 348 21.23 23.51 17.91
N TYR A 349 21.12 22.70 16.85
CA TYR A 349 21.52 23.07 15.50
C TYR A 349 20.32 23.68 14.75
N THR A 350 20.39 24.98 14.44
CA THR A 350 19.46 25.66 13.53
C THR A 350 20.20 25.91 12.22
N ALA A 351 19.83 25.19 11.16
CA ALA A 351 20.39 25.39 9.83
C ALA A 351 19.81 26.68 9.21
N THR A 352 20.65 27.70 9.06
CA THR A 352 20.43 28.82 8.15
C THR A 352 21.45 28.69 7.02
N LEU A 353 21.03 28.15 5.87
CA LEU A 353 21.81 28.18 4.65
C LEU A 353 21.63 29.55 3.99
N ARG A 354 22.75 30.25 3.82
CA ARG A 354 22.87 31.55 3.16
C ARG A 354 23.31 31.28 1.73
N ASP A 355 22.52 31.74 0.76
CA ASP A 355 22.82 31.69 -0.67
C ASP A 355 24.07 32.51 -1.02
N SER A 356 25.00 31.90 -1.76
CA SER A 356 25.86 32.61 -2.70
C SER A 356 26.29 31.64 -3.81
N ASP A 357 25.75 31.88 -5.01
CA ASP A 357 26.35 31.75 -6.34
C ASP A 357 27.34 30.61 -6.61
N ILE A 358 26.89 29.54 -7.29
CA ILE A 358 27.70 28.79 -8.27
C ILE A 358 26.81 28.32 -9.42
N GLU A 359 27.05 28.87 -10.62
CA GLU A 359 26.57 28.37 -11.92
C GLU A 359 27.31 27.10 -12.36
N HIS A 360 26.59 26.25 -13.11
CA HIS A 360 27.04 25.25 -14.09
C HIS A 360 27.88 24.05 -13.61
N SER A 361 27.28 22.85 -13.70
CA SER A 361 27.86 21.58 -14.21
C SER A 361 26.76 20.49 -14.14
N GLU A 362 26.33 19.92 -15.26
CA GLU A 362 26.90 18.72 -15.92
C GLU A 362 26.27 17.42 -15.38
N GLU A 363 25.64 16.67 -16.30
CA GLU A 363 24.85 15.47 -16.04
C GLU A 363 25.66 14.37 -15.32
N ARG A 364 25.10 13.86 -14.23
CA ARG A 364 25.64 12.74 -13.46
C ARG A 364 24.92 11.45 -13.89
N PRO A 365 25.61 10.34 -14.19
CA PRO A 365 24.95 9.08 -14.51
C PRO A 365 24.36 8.44 -13.25
N GLU A 366 23.18 7.84 -13.40
CA GLU A 366 22.44 7.17 -12.33
C GLU A 366 23.17 5.94 -11.78
N ASP A 367 23.05 5.77 -10.47
CA ASP A 367 23.71 4.77 -9.64
C ASP A 367 23.06 3.38 -9.84
N PRO A 368 23.79 2.36 -10.33
CA PRO A 368 23.24 1.03 -10.65
C PRO A 368 22.85 0.19 -9.42
N THR A 369 23.11 0.67 -8.21
CA THR A 369 22.85 -0.05 -6.95
C THR A 369 21.36 -0.21 -6.64
N HIS A 370 20.50 0.73 -7.04
CA HIS A 370 19.06 0.65 -6.80
C HIS A 370 18.34 -0.40 -7.68
N ALA A 371 18.86 -0.68 -8.88
CA ALA A 371 18.30 -1.69 -9.78
C ALA A 371 18.60 -3.12 -9.29
N ALA A 372 19.80 -3.34 -8.72
CA ALA A 372 20.21 -4.63 -8.18
C ALA A 372 19.40 -5.05 -6.94
N GLN A 373 19.08 -4.09 -6.05
CA GLN A 373 18.31 -4.35 -4.83
C GLN A 373 16.83 -4.67 -5.14
N SER A 374 16.24 -4.00 -6.13
CA SER A 374 14.86 -4.29 -6.56
C SER A 374 14.75 -5.66 -7.26
N SER A 375 15.77 -6.06 -8.02
CA SER A 375 15.83 -7.38 -8.68
C SER A 375 16.01 -8.54 -7.69
N ALA A 376 16.81 -8.35 -6.63
CA ALA A 376 17.00 -9.35 -5.58
C ALA A 376 15.70 -9.59 -4.77
N TYR A 377 14.93 -8.52 -4.53
CA TYR A 377 13.64 -8.62 -3.85
C TYR A 377 12.56 -9.29 -4.72
N ALA A 378 12.52 -9.00 -6.03
CA ALA A 378 11.62 -9.67 -6.97
C ALA A 378 11.94 -11.16 -7.18
N ALA A 379 13.22 -11.54 -7.12
CA ALA A 379 13.66 -12.94 -7.22
C ALA A 379 13.29 -13.76 -5.97
N LEU A 380 13.33 -13.16 -4.77
CA LEU A 380 12.90 -13.80 -3.53
C LEU A 380 11.39 -14.02 -3.47
N VAL A 381 10.59 -13.08 -3.97
CA VAL A 381 9.12 -13.20 -4.03
C VAL A 381 8.69 -14.20 -5.11
N SER A 382 9.45 -14.36 -6.20
CA SER A 382 9.13 -15.32 -7.26
C SER A 382 9.54 -16.78 -6.94
N ALA A 383 10.41 -16.99 -5.94
CA ALA A 383 10.85 -18.32 -5.53
C ALA A 383 9.83 -19.06 -4.64
N GLU A 384 8.86 -18.36 -4.03
CA GLU A 384 7.81 -18.96 -3.20
C GLU A 384 6.67 -19.61 -4.03
N ASP A 385 6.49 -19.21 -5.29
CA ASP A 385 5.45 -19.77 -6.17
C ASP A 385 5.84 -21.12 -6.82
N GLY A 386 7.08 -21.59 -6.61
CA GLY A 386 7.64 -22.77 -7.28
C GLY A 386 7.46 -24.13 -6.57
N GLN A 387 6.87 -24.21 -5.37
CA GLN A 387 6.81 -25.47 -4.60
C GLN A 387 5.41 -26.08 -4.36
N GLN A 388 4.36 -25.64 -5.06
CA GLN A 388 3.06 -26.33 -5.02
C GLN A 388 2.77 -27.11 -6.30
N GLN A 389 3.57 -28.15 -6.58
CA GLN A 389 3.18 -29.15 -7.58
C GLN A 389 3.76 -30.54 -7.26
N GLN A 390 3.12 -31.24 -6.31
CA GLN A 390 2.97 -32.70 -6.32
C GLN A 390 2.17 -33.14 -5.08
N THR A 391 0.84 -33.13 -5.18
CA THR A 391 0.01 -34.03 -4.38
C THR A 391 -0.96 -34.76 -5.29
N ALA A 392 -1.06 -36.06 -5.03
CA ALA A 392 -1.49 -37.09 -5.94
C ALA A 392 -2.99 -37.03 -6.30
N LYS A 393 -3.24 -37.46 -7.55
CA LYS A 393 -4.53 -37.78 -8.17
C LYS A 393 -5.37 -38.72 -7.27
N PRO A 394 -6.65 -38.42 -6.96
CA PRO A 394 -7.55 -39.41 -6.36
C PRO A 394 -7.99 -40.42 -7.43
N GLN A 395 -7.87 -41.70 -7.10
CA GLN A 395 -8.36 -42.83 -7.89
C GLN A 395 -9.89 -42.94 -7.84
N ASP A 396 -10.44 -43.38 -8.97
CA ASP A 396 -11.84 -43.70 -9.22
C ASP A 396 -12.41 -44.70 -8.20
N ILE A 397 -13.58 -44.38 -7.64
CA ILE A 397 -14.38 -45.29 -6.81
C ILE A 397 -15.48 -45.88 -7.71
N PRO A 398 -15.61 -47.22 -7.83
CA PRO A 398 -16.67 -47.83 -8.62
C PRO A 398 -18.03 -47.69 -7.93
N LEU A 399 -19.04 -47.37 -8.72
CA LEU A 399 -20.41 -47.14 -8.31
C LEU A 399 -21.21 -48.44 -8.45
N ASP A 400 -21.18 -49.31 -7.45
CA ASP A 400 -22.05 -50.48 -7.40
C ASP A 400 -23.15 -50.27 -6.35
N ALA A 401 -24.37 -50.10 -6.85
CA ALA A 401 -25.59 -49.96 -6.09
C ALA A 401 -26.25 -51.32 -5.91
N GLU A 402 -26.22 -51.90 -4.70
CA GLU A 402 -27.17 -52.94 -4.31
C GLU A 402 -27.60 -52.81 -2.83
N THR A 403 -28.88 -52.47 -2.67
CA THR A 403 -29.86 -53.02 -1.73
C THR A 403 -29.33 -53.79 -0.51
N ILE A 404 -29.21 -53.14 0.65
CA ILE A 404 -29.23 -53.85 1.94
C ILE A 404 -30.10 -53.10 2.96
N GLN A 405 -31.06 -53.86 3.50
CA GLN A 405 -31.98 -53.53 4.57
C GLN A 405 -31.25 -53.07 5.84
N GLY A 406 -31.86 -52.11 6.53
CA GLY A 406 -31.23 -51.39 7.63
C GLY A 406 -30.80 -52.24 8.83
N PRO A 407 -29.63 -51.91 9.38
CA PRO A 407 -29.40 -51.93 10.81
C PRO A 407 -29.14 -50.50 11.33
N THR A 408 -29.81 -50.17 12.43
CA THR A 408 -29.43 -49.17 13.45
C THR A 408 -28.52 -48.00 13.03
N PHE A 409 -29.14 -46.84 12.85
CA PHE A 409 -28.59 -45.52 12.49
C PHE A 409 -27.48 -44.95 13.43
N ASN A 410 -27.14 -45.65 14.52
CA ASN A 410 -26.14 -45.17 15.49
C ASN A 410 -24.68 -45.48 15.06
N GLY A 411 -24.44 -46.39 14.11
CA GLY A 411 -23.08 -46.75 13.67
C GLY A 411 -22.44 -45.76 12.69
N LEU A 412 -23.25 -45.17 11.79
CA LEU A 412 -22.73 -44.29 10.73
C LEU A 412 -22.18 -42.97 11.29
N SER A 413 -22.76 -42.49 12.39
CA SER A 413 -22.28 -41.29 13.09
C SER A 413 -20.89 -41.48 13.68
N GLN A 414 -20.58 -42.68 14.16
CA GLN A 414 -19.32 -42.98 14.84
C GLN A 414 -18.15 -43.10 13.84
N GLU A 415 -18.39 -43.71 12.67
CA GLU A 415 -17.37 -43.80 11.62
C GLU A 415 -17.06 -42.42 11.00
N LEU A 416 -18.08 -41.57 10.82
CA LEU A 416 -17.89 -40.21 10.34
C LEU A 416 -17.12 -39.36 11.37
N GLU A 417 -17.44 -39.52 12.65
CA GLU A 417 -16.73 -38.86 13.73
C GLU A 417 -15.26 -39.31 13.80
N GLU A 418 -14.98 -40.59 13.62
CA GLU A 418 -13.61 -41.11 13.58
C GLU A 418 -12.82 -40.58 12.38
N LYS A 419 -13.43 -40.50 11.20
CA LYS A 419 -12.83 -39.86 10.00
C LYS A 419 -12.57 -38.37 10.20
N TYR A 420 -13.47 -37.67 10.89
CA TYR A 420 -13.27 -36.25 11.21
C TYR A 420 -12.14 -36.08 12.23
N GLN A 421 -12.10 -36.88 13.30
CA GLN A 421 -11.06 -36.82 14.33
C GLN A 421 -9.67 -37.16 13.76
N THR A 422 -9.57 -38.14 12.86
CA THR A 422 -8.31 -38.47 12.17
C THR A 422 -7.84 -37.35 11.24
N THR A 423 -8.76 -36.72 10.50
CA THR A 423 -8.44 -35.55 9.66
C THR A 423 -7.95 -34.37 10.50
N VAL A 424 -8.60 -34.08 11.62
CA VAL A 424 -8.16 -33.02 12.55
C VAL A 424 -6.78 -33.32 13.13
N LYS A 425 -6.48 -34.57 13.49
CA LYS A 425 -5.14 -34.96 13.95
C LYS A 425 -4.09 -34.76 12.87
N ARG A 426 -4.37 -35.15 11.62
CA ARG A 426 -3.46 -34.97 10.48
C ARG A 426 -3.18 -33.50 10.20
N LEU A 427 -4.22 -32.66 10.17
CA LEU A 427 -4.06 -31.22 9.96
C LEU A 427 -3.27 -30.55 11.09
N LYS A 428 -3.48 -30.95 12.34
CA LYS A 428 -2.69 -30.46 13.47
C LYS A 428 -1.20 -30.83 13.36
N GLN A 429 -0.90 -32.04 12.90
CA GLN A 429 0.49 -32.46 12.67
C GLN A 429 1.15 -31.67 11.53
N GLN A 430 0.43 -31.44 10.43
CA GLN A 430 0.93 -30.61 9.33
C GLN A 430 1.20 -29.17 9.79
N LEU A 431 0.28 -28.57 10.55
CA LEU A 431 0.47 -27.22 11.10
C LEU A 431 1.70 -27.14 12.01
N GLN A 432 1.92 -28.13 12.88
CA GLN A 432 3.11 -28.18 13.74
C GLN A 432 4.41 -28.33 12.92
N GLN A 433 4.37 -29.10 11.83
CA GLN A 433 5.51 -29.27 10.94
C GLN A 433 5.86 -27.96 10.22
N GLU A 434 4.86 -27.27 9.67
CA GLU A 434 5.02 -25.96 9.02
C GLU A 434 5.52 -24.90 10.00
N GLN A 435 4.99 -24.85 11.23
CA GLN A 435 5.48 -23.95 12.27
C GLN A 435 6.95 -24.20 12.62
N LYS A 436 7.36 -25.47 12.72
CA LYS A 436 8.76 -25.83 12.98
C LYS A 436 9.66 -25.46 11.81
N GLN A 437 9.18 -25.60 10.57
CA GLN A 437 9.92 -25.22 9.37
C GLN A 437 10.07 -23.70 9.26
N ALA A 438 9.00 -22.94 9.50
CA ALA A 438 9.04 -21.47 9.54
C ALA A 438 9.97 -20.94 10.65
N ALA A 439 9.93 -21.53 11.85
CA ALA A 439 10.86 -21.19 12.93
C ALA A 439 12.32 -21.48 12.55
N LYS A 440 12.57 -22.59 11.85
CA LYS A 440 13.90 -22.94 11.34
C LYS A 440 14.38 -21.94 10.28
N MET A 441 13.51 -21.53 9.34
CA MET A 441 13.83 -20.53 8.32
C MET A 441 14.16 -19.17 8.94
N ARG A 442 13.39 -18.73 9.95
CA ARG A 442 13.72 -17.50 10.70
C ARG A 442 15.06 -17.60 11.41
N ALA A 443 15.34 -18.71 12.09
CA ALA A 443 16.63 -18.89 12.75
C ALA A 443 17.82 -18.93 11.77
N ILE A 444 17.61 -19.38 10.53
CA ILE A 444 18.63 -19.32 9.47
C ILE A 444 18.80 -17.88 8.97
N ALA A 445 17.71 -17.16 8.73
CA ALA A 445 17.75 -15.76 8.33
C ALA A 445 18.43 -14.88 9.39
N ASP A 446 18.06 -15.03 10.67
CA ASP A 446 18.67 -14.27 11.77
C ASP A 446 20.18 -14.54 11.86
N ARG A 447 20.63 -15.79 11.65
CA ARG A 447 22.06 -16.11 11.59
C ARG A 447 22.76 -15.49 10.38
N GLN A 448 22.12 -15.46 9.22
CA GLN A 448 22.67 -14.81 8.03
C GLN A 448 22.83 -13.30 8.17
N PHE A 449 22.07 -12.64 9.04
CA PHE A 449 22.19 -11.21 9.31
C PHE A 449 23.06 -10.85 10.52
N THR A 450 23.36 -11.79 11.41
CA THR A 450 24.12 -11.50 12.64
C THR A 450 25.63 -11.70 12.45
N ASP A 451 26.03 -12.61 11.57
CA ASP A 451 27.45 -12.80 11.26
C ASP A 451 27.85 -11.76 10.19
N PRO A 452 28.68 -10.74 10.52
CA PRO A 452 29.09 -9.73 9.56
C PRO A 452 29.72 -10.45 8.37
N SER A 453 29.18 -10.18 7.18
CA SER A 453 29.65 -10.85 5.98
C SER A 453 31.16 -10.61 5.82
N GLU A 454 31.91 -11.58 5.29
CA GLU A 454 33.35 -11.40 5.05
C GLU A 454 33.64 -10.14 4.22
N LEU A 455 32.70 -9.77 3.33
CA LEU A 455 32.76 -8.55 2.53
C LEU A 455 32.59 -7.28 3.37
N GLU A 456 31.70 -7.29 4.36
CA GLU A 456 31.53 -6.18 5.32
C GLU A 456 32.78 -6.00 6.18
N ALA A 457 33.35 -7.08 6.70
CA ALA A 457 34.60 -7.03 7.45
C ALA A 457 35.74 -6.42 6.60
N PHE A 458 35.84 -6.83 5.33
CA PHE A 458 36.82 -6.28 4.40
C PHE A 458 36.55 -4.81 4.03
N PHE A 459 35.28 -4.43 3.88
CA PHE A 459 34.89 -3.04 3.65
C PHE A 459 35.29 -2.15 4.83
N LEU A 460 35.05 -2.60 6.07
CA LEU A 460 35.48 -1.90 7.28
C LEU A 460 37.01 -1.74 7.33
N GLU A 461 37.77 -2.77 6.94
CA GLU A 461 39.23 -2.67 6.83
C GLU A 461 39.67 -1.60 5.81
N CYS A 462 38.98 -1.53 4.67
CA CYS A 462 39.23 -0.49 3.66
C CYS A 462 38.94 0.92 4.20
N VAL A 463 37.82 1.08 4.92
CA VAL A 463 37.43 2.34 5.57
C VAL A 463 38.48 2.75 6.61
N ASP A 464 38.96 1.82 7.43
CA ASP A 464 39.94 2.11 8.48
C ASP A 464 41.32 2.46 7.90
N LYS A 465 41.74 1.83 6.79
CA LYS A 465 42.93 2.26 6.04
C LYS A 465 42.81 3.71 5.56
N VAL A 466 41.65 4.10 5.03
CA VAL A 466 41.43 5.48 4.59
C VAL A 466 41.32 6.46 5.76
N LYS A 467 40.75 6.06 6.91
CA LYS A 467 40.80 6.88 8.15
C LYS A 467 42.24 7.11 8.62
N ALA A 468 43.11 6.11 8.54
CA ALA A 468 44.52 6.25 8.89
C ALA A 468 45.20 7.29 7.99
N ASP A 469 44.94 7.25 6.68
CA ASP A 469 45.45 8.24 5.71
C ASP A 469 44.92 9.66 5.97
N ILE A 470 43.64 9.81 6.34
CA ILE A 470 43.07 11.11 6.74
C ILE A 470 43.79 11.65 7.99
N THR A 471 44.01 10.78 8.98
CA THR A 471 44.70 11.14 10.22
C THR A 471 46.13 11.58 9.96
N GLU A 472 46.85 10.88 9.07
CA GLU A 472 48.21 11.24 8.70
C GLU A 472 48.27 12.56 7.94
N ARG A 473 47.35 12.81 6.99
CA ARG A 473 47.26 14.12 6.30
C ARG A 473 46.96 15.25 7.28
N ARG A 474 46.09 15.03 8.26
CA ARG A 474 45.81 15.98 9.34
C ARG A 474 47.06 16.27 10.18
N ARG A 475 47.84 15.24 10.51
CA ARG A 475 49.11 15.37 11.26
C ARG A 475 50.14 16.20 10.51
N VAL A 476 50.38 15.90 9.23
CA VAL A 476 51.34 16.65 8.39
C VAL A 476 50.93 18.11 8.24
N ALA A 477 49.65 18.38 8.00
CA ALA A 477 49.14 19.76 7.91
C ALA A 477 49.33 20.55 9.22
N LEU A 478 49.19 19.87 10.37
CA LEU A 478 49.45 20.48 11.67
C LEU A 478 50.94 20.82 11.85
N GLU A 479 51.84 19.90 11.49
CA GLU A 479 53.29 20.12 11.58
C GLU A 479 53.76 21.25 10.67
N GLN A 480 53.24 21.36 9.45
CA GLN A 480 53.51 22.47 8.54
C GLN A 480 53.04 23.81 9.10
N ASN A 481 51.83 23.87 9.67
CA ASN A 481 51.33 25.07 10.33
C ASN A 481 52.18 25.46 11.55
N LYS A 482 52.69 24.48 12.30
CA LYS A 482 53.60 24.70 13.42
C LYS A 482 54.95 25.24 12.95
N ALA A 483 55.50 24.73 11.84
CA ALA A 483 56.74 25.21 11.25
C ALA A 483 56.64 26.67 10.75
N LEU A 484 55.54 27.03 10.09
CA LEU A 484 55.26 28.40 9.63
C LEU A 484 55.14 29.40 10.80
N ARG A 485 54.65 28.96 11.97
CA ARG A 485 54.62 29.79 13.17
C ARG A 485 56.02 29.95 13.79
N ALA A 486 56.85 28.91 13.72
CA ALA A 486 58.21 28.95 14.25
C ALA A 486 59.16 29.84 13.41
N SER A 487 58.90 30.03 12.11
CA SER A 487 59.73 30.87 11.23
C SER A 487 59.55 32.39 11.41
N GLY A 488 58.76 32.83 12.39
CA GLY A 488 58.91 34.16 13.01
C GLY A 488 58.43 35.40 12.23
N GLU A 489 57.77 35.26 11.07
CA GLU A 489 57.44 36.41 10.21
C GLU A 489 56.05 37.03 10.43
N VAL A 490 55.28 36.56 11.43
CA VAL A 490 53.96 37.11 11.75
C VAL A 490 53.96 37.75 13.14
N LYS A 491 54.01 39.08 13.17
CA LYS A 491 53.89 39.89 14.39
C LYS A 491 52.58 39.55 15.13
N PRO A 492 52.62 39.27 16.45
CA PRO A 492 51.44 38.90 17.22
C PRO A 492 50.54 40.13 17.37
N ARG A 493 49.40 40.14 16.67
CA ARG A 493 48.33 41.12 16.89
C ARG A 493 47.45 40.53 18.01
N GLY A 494 47.55 41.13 19.20
CA GLY A 494 47.05 40.61 20.48
C GLY A 494 45.56 40.24 20.52
N TYR A 495 45.27 38.98 20.22
CA TYR A 495 44.03 38.31 20.61
C TYR A 495 44.34 37.30 21.72
N PRO A 496 43.42 37.12 22.69
CA PRO A 496 43.63 36.28 23.85
C PRO A 496 43.86 34.81 23.47
N GLU A 497 44.78 34.21 24.21
CA GLU A 497 45.35 32.87 24.11
C GLU A 497 44.34 31.77 24.49
N THR A 498 43.23 31.68 23.77
CA THR A 498 42.38 30.50 23.78
C THR A 498 42.66 29.70 22.51
N LEU A 499 43.19 28.48 22.67
CA LEU A 499 43.40 27.54 21.58
C LEU A 499 42.12 27.48 20.72
N PRO A 500 42.20 27.75 19.41
CA PRO A 500 41.03 27.72 18.55
C PRO A 500 40.34 26.34 18.66
N PRO A 501 38.99 26.28 18.72
CA PRO A 501 38.24 25.02 18.83
C PRO A 501 38.53 24.02 17.70
N GLN A 502 39.16 24.46 16.61
CA GLN A 502 39.63 23.59 15.52
C GLN A 502 40.75 22.62 15.94
N VAL A 503 41.59 22.96 16.92
CA VAL A 503 42.67 22.07 17.38
C VAL A 503 42.11 20.90 18.21
N ALA A 504 41.00 21.12 18.92
CA ALA A 504 40.32 20.05 19.65
C ALA A 504 39.66 19.03 18.70
N LYS A 505 39.16 19.48 17.54
CA LYS A 505 38.56 18.61 16.52
C LYS A 505 39.60 17.70 15.83
N LEU A 506 40.88 18.10 15.83
CA LEU A 506 41.98 17.31 15.26
C LEU A 506 42.40 16.11 16.12
N ALA A 507 42.00 16.07 17.40
CA ALA A 507 42.29 14.95 18.31
C ALA A 507 41.19 13.86 18.30
N GLN A 508 40.05 14.11 17.66
CA GLN A 508 38.96 13.14 17.55
C GLN A 508 39.21 12.19 16.38
N ALA A 509 38.81 10.93 16.55
CA ALA A 509 38.86 9.94 15.47
C ALA A 509 38.03 10.45 14.27
N PRO A 510 38.51 10.31 13.02
CA PRO A 510 37.78 10.79 11.85
C PRO A 510 36.40 10.13 11.75
N THR A 511 35.34 10.94 11.65
CA THR A 511 33.98 10.45 11.39
C THR A 511 33.74 10.32 9.88
N LEU A 512 32.65 9.68 9.46
CA LEU A 512 32.33 9.54 8.03
C LEU A 512 32.11 10.89 7.32
N ASP A 513 31.71 11.92 8.06
CA ASP A 513 31.54 13.29 7.52
C ASP A 513 32.88 13.95 7.17
N ASP A 514 33.97 13.46 7.76
CA ASP A 514 35.32 13.93 7.44
C ASP A 514 35.84 13.39 6.10
N PHE A 515 35.14 12.42 5.49
CA PHE A 515 35.54 11.82 4.22
C PHE A 515 35.22 12.76 3.06
N THR A 516 36.28 13.19 2.38
CA THR A 516 36.16 13.91 1.11
C THR A 516 35.72 12.96 -0.02
N VAL A 517 35.28 13.51 -1.15
CA VAL A 517 34.89 12.72 -2.34
C VAL A 517 36.04 11.82 -2.81
N THR A 518 37.29 12.30 -2.72
CA THR A 518 38.48 11.52 -3.05
C THR A 518 38.71 10.35 -2.09
N ASP A 519 38.38 10.52 -0.81
CA ASP A 519 38.53 9.45 0.19
C ASP A 519 37.48 8.36 -0.03
N ARG A 520 36.23 8.76 -0.33
CA ARG A 520 35.16 7.82 -0.69
C ARG A 520 35.51 7.03 -1.96
N ARG A 521 36.05 7.70 -2.99
CA ARG A 521 36.55 7.01 -4.19
C ARG A 521 37.67 6.02 -3.84
N LYS A 522 38.61 6.42 -2.97
CA LYS A 522 39.72 5.54 -2.55
C LYS A 522 39.25 4.30 -1.79
N VAL A 523 38.21 4.41 -0.94
CA VAL A 523 37.59 3.25 -0.29
C VAL A 523 37.05 2.28 -1.34
N VAL A 524 36.35 2.78 -2.36
CA VAL A 524 35.81 1.95 -3.45
C VAL A 524 36.92 1.33 -4.30
N GLU A 525 37.98 2.08 -4.61
CA GLU A 525 39.15 1.56 -5.32
C GLU A 525 39.86 0.44 -4.53
N LEU A 526 40.05 0.63 -3.22
CA LEU A 526 40.60 -0.40 -2.33
C LEU A 526 39.68 -1.63 -2.29
N LEU A 527 38.36 -1.43 -2.21
CA LEU A 527 37.38 -2.51 -2.19
C LEU A 527 37.44 -3.34 -3.47
N LEU A 528 37.47 -2.68 -4.64
CA LEU A 528 37.53 -3.32 -5.96
C LEU A 528 38.91 -3.89 -6.29
N SER A 529 39.97 -3.50 -5.58
CA SER A 529 41.30 -4.09 -5.74
C SER A 529 41.41 -5.51 -5.15
N SER A 530 40.44 -5.94 -4.35
CA SER A 530 40.39 -7.28 -3.78
C SER A 530 39.80 -8.27 -4.77
N GLU A 531 40.61 -9.26 -5.17
CA GLU A 531 40.19 -10.36 -6.04
C GLU A 531 38.99 -11.12 -5.45
N GLN A 532 38.93 -11.27 -4.12
CA GLN A 532 37.82 -11.94 -3.43
C GLN A 532 36.48 -11.21 -3.63
N VAL A 533 36.50 -9.87 -3.58
CA VAL A 533 35.29 -9.05 -3.81
C VAL A 533 34.86 -9.13 -5.27
N LEU A 534 35.81 -9.09 -6.20
CA LEU A 534 35.52 -9.23 -7.63
C LEU A 534 34.94 -10.60 -7.96
N GLN A 535 35.49 -11.68 -7.38
CA GLN A 535 34.99 -13.03 -7.56
C GLN A 535 33.59 -13.19 -6.96
N PHE A 536 33.35 -12.63 -5.76
CA PHE A 536 32.02 -12.62 -5.15
C PHE A 536 30.99 -11.87 -6.00
N LEU A 537 31.35 -10.69 -6.53
CA LEU A 537 30.48 -9.92 -7.43
C LEU A 537 30.23 -10.69 -8.73
N TYR A 538 31.23 -11.36 -9.28
CA TYR A 538 31.11 -12.17 -10.49
C TYR A 538 30.15 -13.34 -10.28
N ASP A 539 30.29 -14.10 -9.19
CA ASP A 539 29.43 -15.25 -8.87
C ASP A 539 27.96 -14.85 -8.67
N LYS A 540 27.71 -13.63 -8.19
CA LYS A 540 26.35 -13.09 -8.01
C LYS A 540 25.76 -12.49 -9.29
N LEU A 541 26.59 -11.89 -10.14
CA LEU A 541 26.15 -11.30 -11.41
C LEU A 541 25.98 -12.37 -12.50
N PHE A 542 26.75 -13.46 -12.44
CA PHE A 542 26.77 -14.54 -13.42
C PHE A 542 26.63 -15.92 -12.74
N PRO A 543 25.45 -16.23 -12.17
CA PRO A 543 25.20 -17.58 -11.65
C PRO A 543 25.30 -18.62 -12.77
N PRO A 544 25.78 -19.85 -12.47
CA PRO A 544 26.04 -20.90 -13.46
C PRO A 544 24.80 -21.42 -14.20
#